data_AF-A0A8S3ZA89-F1
#
_entry.id   AF-A0A8S3ZA89-F1
#
_cell.length_a   1.000
_cell.length_b   1.000
_cell.length_c   1.000
_cell.angle_alpha   90.00
_cell.angle_beta   90.00
_cell.angle_gamma   90.00
#
_symmetry.space_group_name_H-M   'P 1'
#
loop_
_entity.id
_entity.type
_entity.pdbx_description
1 polymer ?
#
loop_
_entity_poly.entity_id
_entity_poly.type
_entity_poly.pdbx_seq_one_letter_code
_entity_poly.pdbx_strand_id
1 'polypeptide(L)'
;MTTVIIYLVYDGKEEAVEFFSDDTVEDVRNLLRTAALAEPEDELKLYSEKGHLIFISPKMKPNDPTTRYVLKVIPKTIPMLARVGLNIINYVTHVSPSRIQRPTDRRKILLTQLEKTITECEMPETLVNLQQKYKRIIVAVN
;
A
#
# COMPACT_ATOMS: atom_id res chain seq x y z
N MET A 1 9.43 21.64 -22.39
CA MET A 1 9.60 20.64 -21.32
C MET A 1 8.86 21.17 -20.11
N THR A 2 7.77 20.51 -19.74
CA THR A 2 6.96 20.90 -18.59
C THR A 2 7.23 19.90 -17.49
N THR A 3 7.73 20.36 -16.35
CA THR A 3 7.94 19.51 -15.19
C THR A 3 6.64 19.33 -14.43
N VAL A 4 6.46 18.12 -13.90
CA VAL A 4 5.32 17.74 -13.08
C VAL A 4 5.89 17.30 -11.73
N ILE A 5 5.47 17.99 -10.68
CA ILE A 5 5.83 17.65 -9.30
C ILE A 5 4.61 16.98 -8.67
N ILE A 6 4.85 15.82 -8.06
CA ILE A 6 3.85 15.14 -7.23
C ILE A 6 4.41 14.91 -5.84
N TYR A 7 3.57 15.12 -4.84
CA TYR A 7 3.82 14.79 -3.45
C TYR A 7 3.19 13.45 -3.14
N LEU A 8 3.98 12.57 -2.52
CA LEU A 8 3.57 11.23 -2.18
C LEU A 8 3.90 10.89 -0.74
N VAL A 9 3.19 9.89 -0.22
CA VAL A 9 3.47 9.24 1.05
C VAL A 9 3.72 7.78 0.78
N TYR A 10 4.88 7.29 1.20
CA TYR A 10 5.25 5.88 1.15
C TYR A 10 5.74 5.45 2.53
N ASP A 11 5.17 4.38 3.07
CA ASP A 11 5.49 3.86 4.41
C ASP A 11 5.52 4.92 5.52
N GLY A 12 4.63 5.92 5.43
CA GLY A 12 4.56 7.04 6.39
C GLY A 12 5.61 8.13 6.18
N LYS A 13 6.50 8.00 5.20
CA LYS A 13 7.45 9.04 4.77
C LYS A 13 6.83 9.89 3.68
N GLU A 14 6.96 11.20 3.83
CA GLU A 14 6.55 12.17 2.81
C GLU A 14 7.70 12.38 1.84
N GLU A 15 7.41 12.26 0.55
CA GLU A 15 8.38 12.42 -0.52
C GLU A 15 7.80 13.33 -1.61
N ALA A 16 8.68 13.98 -2.34
CA ALA A 16 8.32 14.77 -3.51
C ALA A 16 9.09 14.25 -4.71
N VAL A 17 8.38 14.12 -5.82
CA VAL A 17 8.88 13.48 -7.00
C VAL A 17 8.62 14.38 -8.20
N GLU A 18 9.69 14.71 -8.92
CA GLU A 18 9.65 15.52 -10.12
C GLU A 18 9.99 14.66 -11.34
N PHE A 19 9.19 14.78 -12.38
CA PHE A 19 9.40 14.12 -13.67
C PHE A 19 8.90 15.02 -14.80
N PHE A 20 9.24 14.70 -16.04
CA PHE A 20 8.81 15.48 -17.20
C PHE A 20 7.49 14.98 -17.78
N SER A 21 6.68 15.89 -18.30
CA SER A 21 5.40 15.54 -18.94
C SER A 21 5.53 14.65 -20.20
N ASP A 22 6.73 14.62 -20.78
CA ASP A 22 7.13 13.83 -21.94
C ASP A 22 7.85 12.52 -21.56
N ASP A 23 8.08 12.26 -20.27
CA ASP A 23 8.61 10.98 -19.80
C ASP A 23 7.67 9.82 -20.16
N THR A 24 8.23 8.64 -20.34
CA THR A 24 7.40 7.46 -20.57
C THR A 24 6.74 7.00 -19.26
N VAL A 25 5.67 6.20 -19.38
CA VAL A 25 5.03 5.56 -18.21
C VAL A 25 6.03 4.69 -17.45
N GLU A 26 7.00 4.10 -18.16
CA GLU A 26 8.01 3.25 -17.55
C GLU A 26 9.04 4.06 -16.76
N ASP A 27 9.47 5.21 -17.29
CA ASP A 27 10.37 6.13 -16.58
C ASP A 27 9.75 6.62 -15.27
N VAL A 28 8.49 7.07 -15.33
CA VAL A 28 7.75 7.51 -14.13
C VAL A 28 7.59 6.36 -13.12
N ARG A 29 7.30 5.13 -13.58
CA ARG A 29 7.23 3.97 -12.68
C ARG A 29 8.58 3.65 -12.06
N ASN A 30 9.66 3.66 -12.83
CA ASN A 30 10.99 3.34 -12.35
C ASN A 30 11.46 4.36 -11.32
N LEU A 31 11.18 5.64 -11.56
CA LEU A 31 11.50 6.71 -10.65
C LEU A 31 10.67 6.63 -9.34
N LEU A 32 9.38 6.25 -9.42
CA LEU A 32 8.60 5.91 -8.23
C LEU A 32 9.12 4.66 -7.50
N ARG A 33 9.61 3.64 -8.21
CA ARG A 33 10.25 2.47 -7.59
C ARG A 33 11.50 2.87 -6.82
N THR A 34 12.37 3.68 -7.44
CA THR A 34 13.58 4.19 -6.80
C THR A 34 13.24 5.00 -5.54
N ALA A 35 12.25 5.89 -5.61
CA ALA A 35 11.80 6.67 -4.46
C ALA A 35 11.25 5.79 -3.32
N ALA A 36 10.56 4.69 -3.66
CA ALA A 36 10.01 3.75 -2.68
C ALA A 36 10.97 2.63 -2.25
N LEU A 37 12.21 2.62 -2.77
CA LEU A 37 13.16 1.50 -2.60
C LEU A 37 12.52 0.14 -2.94
N ALA A 38 11.69 0.11 -4.00
CA ALA A 38 10.98 -1.08 -4.45
C ALA A 38 11.83 -1.90 -5.42
N GLU A 39 11.71 -3.22 -5.37
CA GLU A 39 12.38 -4.11 -6.31
C GLU A 39 11.73 -4.03 -7.70
N PRO A 40 12.44 -4.39 -8.79
CA PRO A 40 11.91 -4.33 -10.15
C PRO A 40 10.63 -5.15 -10.34
N GLU A 41 10.53 -6.25 -9.60
CA GLU A 41 9.41 -7.18 -9.64
C GLU A 41 8.19 -6.69 -8.83
N ASP A 42 8.36 -5.73 -7.93
CA ASP A 42 7.31 -5.29 -7.04
C ASP A 42 6.21 -4.52 -7.78
N GLU A 43 4.97 -4.74 -7.35
CA GLU A 43 3.80 -4.07 -7.90
C GLU A 43 3.59 -2.74 -7.17
N LEU A 44 3.62 -1.63 -7.91
CA LEU A 44 3.31 -0.30 -7.39
C LEU A 44 1.82 0.02 -7.55
N LYS A 45 1.18 0.42 -6.45
CA LYS A 45 -0.19 0.97 -6.46
C LYS A 45 -0.19 2.36 -5.89
N LEU A 46 -0.71 3.30 -6.67
CA LEU A 46 -0.84 4.69 -6.27
C LEU A 46 -2.30 4.99 -5.94
N TYR A 47 -2.56 5.62 -4.81
CA TYR A 47 -3.89 6.00 -4.37
C TYR A 47 -4.01 7.51 -4.19
N SER A 48 -5.20 8.07 -4.44
CA SER A 48 -5.52 9.43 -4.05
C SER A 48 -5.64 9.57 -2.53
N GLU A 49 -5.66 10.80 -2.03
CA GLU A 49 -6.02 11.11 -0.63
C GLU A 49 -7.36 10.47 -0.21
N LYS A 50 -8.27 10.27 -1.17
CA LYS A 50 -9.60 9.68 -0.97
C LYS A 50 -9.59 8.15 -1.07
N GLY A 51 -8.42 7.53 -1.27
CA GLY A 51 -8.26 6.08 -1.39
C GLY A 51 -8.62 5.50 -2.76
N HIS A 52 -8.77 6.33 -3.80
CA HIS A 52 -9.04 5.83 -5.16
C HIS A 52 -7.73 5.43 -5.84
N LEU A 53 -7.71 4.27 -6.51
CA LEU A 53 -6.55 3.85 -7.29
C LEU A 53 -6.35 4.78 -8.49
N ILE A 54 -5.14 5.30 -8.65
CA ILE A 54 -4.73 6.19 -9.74
C ILE A 54 -3.76 5.44 -10.66
N PHE A 55 -3.93 5.62 -11.97
CA PHE A 55 -2.96 5.14 -12.94
C PHE A 55 -1.69 5.98 -12.91
N ILE A 56 -0.56 5.31 -12.73
CA ILE A 56 0.76 5.93 -12.85
C ILE A 56 0.98 6.30 -14.32
N SER A 57 1.16 7.60 -14.58
CA SER A 57 1.41 8.13 -15.92
C SER A 57 2.09 9.50 -15.86
N PRO A 58 2.82 9.92 -16.91
CA PRO A 58 3.41 11.26 -16.99
C PRO A 58 2.35 12.39 -17.05
N LYS A 59 1.08 12.04 -17.26
CA LYS A 59 -0.06 12.98 -17.30
C LYS A 59 -0.80 13.07 -15.97
N MET A 60 -0.20 12.56 -14.89
CA MET A 60 -0.76 12.70 -13.56
C MET A 60 -0.94 14.18 -13.22
N LYS A 61 -2.01 14.47 -12.49
CA LYS A 61 -2.24 15.83 -12.01
C LYS A 61 -1.21 16.16 -10.93
N PRO A 62 -0.50 17.30 -11.06
CA PRO A 62 0.23 17.86 -9.94
C PRO A 62 -0.70 18.00 -8.73
N ASN A 63 -0.16 17.79 -7.56
CA ASN A 63 -0.87 17.93 -6.29
C ASN A 63 -0.05 18.79 -5.32
N ASP A 64 -0.57 18.94 -4.12
CA ASP A 64 0.03 19.75 -3.06
C ASP A 64 0.48 18.87 -1.91
N PRO A 65 1.37 19.38 -1.03
CA PRO A 65 1.68 18.70 0.23
C PRO A 65 0.44 18.36 1.06
N THR A 66 -0.67 19.09 0.91
CA THR A 66 -1.92 18.77 1.63
C THR A 66 -2.73 17.64 1.00
N THR A 67 -2.48 17.29 -0.27
CA THR A 67 -3.27 16.35 -1.08
C THR A 67 -2.41 15.21 -1.64
N ARG A 68 -1.50 14.69 -0.81
CA ARG A 68 -0.49 13.69 -1.21
C ARG A 68 -1.11 12.41 -1.73
N TYR A 69 -0.50 11.84 -2.75
CA TYR A 69 -0.81 10.48 -3.19
C TYR A 69 -0.21 9.47 -2.21
N VAL A 70 -0.84 8.32 -2.06
CA VAL A 70 -0.31 7.22 -1.24
C VAL A 70 0.25 6.17 -2.17
N LEU A 71 1.57 5.99 -2.14
CA LEU A 71 2.25 4.94 -2.87
C LEU A 71 2.34 3.68 -2.00
N LYS A 72 1.91 2.54 -2.54
CA LYS A 72 2.07 1.23 -1.92
C LYS A 72 2.89 0.33 -2.82
N VAL A 73 3.93 -0.25 -2.24
CA VAL A 73 4.73 -1.29 -2.84
C VAL A 73 4.16 -2.63 -2.36
N ILE A 74 3.82 -3.51 -3.30
CA ILE A 74 3.37 -4.87 -3.02
C ILE A 74 4.47 -5.80 -3.52
N PRO A 75 5.25 -6.38 -2.59
CA PRO A 75 6.36 -7.20 -3.03
C PRO A 75 5.89 -8.49 -3.70
N LYS A 76 6.48 -8.82 -4.86
CA LYS A 76 6.03 -9.96 -5.69
C LYS A 76 6.46 -11.30 -5.10
N THR A 77 7.61 -11.32 -4.43
CA THR A 77 8.22 -12.50 -3.78
C THR A 77 7.55 -12.89 -2.46
N ILE A 78 6.49 -12.19 -2.06
CA ILE A 78 5.68 -12.61 -0.92
C ILE A 78 4.92 -13.88 -1.33
N PRO A 79 5.05 -15.00 -0.58
CA PRO A 79 4.25 -16.20 -0.81
C PRO A 79 2.78 -15.79 -0.97
N MET A 80 2.10 -16.32 -1.98
CA MET A 80 0.74 -15.93 -2.39
C MET A 80 -0.23 -15.74 -1.20
N LEU A 81 -0.03 -16.55 -0.17
CA LEU A 81 -0.65 -16.51 1.15
C LEU A 81 -0.44 -15.19 1.94
N ALA A 82 0.78 -14.67 2.07
CA ALA A 82 1.03 -13.37 2.70
C ALA A 82 0.58 -12.18 1.82
N ARG A 83 0.47 -12.38 0.49
CA ARG A 83 -0.21 -11.46 -0.44
C ARG A 83 -1.72 -11.35 -0.16
N VAL A 84 -2.39 -12.47 0.14
CA VAL A 84 -3.77 -12.47 0.63
C VAL A 84 -3.87 -11.71 1.95
N GLY A 85 -2.91 -11.93 2.87
CA GLY A 85 -2.89 -11.23 4.15
C GLY A 85 -2.76 -9.71 4.05
N LEU A 86 -1.88 -9.20 3.19
CA LEU A 86 -1.75 -7.75 2.94
C LEU A 86 -3.00 -7.14 2.30
N ASN A 87 -3.66 -7.87 1.39
CA ASN A 87 -4.93 -7.43 0.80
C ASN A 87 -6.05 -7.33 1.85
N ILE A 88 -6.11 -8.28 2.80
CA ILE A 88 -7.06 -8.25 3.92
C ILE A 88 -6.76 -7.05 4.83
N ILE A 89 -5.50 -6.82 5.19
CA ILE A 89 -5.11 -5.69 6.05
C ILE A 89 -5.41 -4.36 5.37
N ASN A 90 -5.10 -4.21 4.08
CA ASN A 90 -5.42 -3.00 3.32
C ASN A 90 -6.94 -2.76 3.23
N TYR A 91 -7.72 -3.82 3.05
CA TYR A 91 -9.18 -3.72 3.08
C TYR A 91 -9.68 -3.26 4.45
N VAL A 92 -9.17 -3.84 5.54
CA VAL A 92 -9.58 -3.48 6.90
C VAL A 92 -9.10 -2.09 7.34
N THR A 93 -7.94 -1.63 6.87
CA THR A 93 -7.33 -0.35 7.28
C THR A 93 -7.77 0.85 6.43
N HIS A 94 -8.36 0.64 5.25
CA HIS A 94 -8.88 1.72 4.39
C HIS A 94 -10.41 1.78 4.33
N VAL A 95 -11.10 0.88 5.03
CA VAL A 95 -12.52 1.06 5.33
C VAL A 95 -12.63 2.10 6.43
N SER A 96 -13.19 3.26 6.09
CA SER A 96 -13.51 4.34 7.03
C SER A 96 -14.16 3.80 8.31
N PRO A 97 -13.71 4.19 9.52
CA PRO A 97 -14.24 3.69 10.78
C PRO A 97 -15.75 3.95 10.94
N SER A 98 -16.30 4.93 10.23
CA SER A 98 -17.73 5.25 10.17
C SER A 98 -18.61 4.22 9.44
N ARG A 99 -18.04 3.16 8.83
CA ARG A 99 -18.80 2.01 8.29
C ARG A 99 -18.68 0.75 9.15
N ILE A 100 -17.93 0.80 10.25
CA ILE A 100 -17.70 -0.36 11.13
C ILE A 100 -18.76 -0.38 12.22
N GLN A 101 -20.02 -0.60 11.85
CA GLN A 101 -21.08 -0.68 12.88
C GLN A 101 -21.22 -2.09 13.47
N ARG A 102 -20.68 -3.16 12.85
CA ARG A 102 -20.66 -4.52 13.43
C ARG A 102 -19.48 -5.34 12.91
N PRO A 103 -18.83 -6.16 13.76
CA PRO A 103 -17.89 -7.17 13.30
C PRO A 103 -18.68 -8.24 12.54
N THR A 104 -18.81 -8.07 11.23
CA THR A 104 -19.45 -9.06 10.36
C THR A 104 -18.59 -10.32 10.37
N ASP A 105 -19.21 -11.50 10.35
CA ASP A 105 -18.53 -12.82 10.41
C ASP A 105 -17.40 -12.96 9.40
N ARG A 106 -17.48 -12.26 8.26
CA ARG A 106 -16.39 -12.13 7.28
C ARG A 106 -15.09 -11.61 7.87
N ARG A 107 -15.10 -10.62 8.78
CA ARG A 107 -13.86 -10.13 9.40
C ARG A 107 -13.22 -11.24 10.22
N LYS A 108 -13.99 -11.94 11.07
CA LYS A 108 -13.48 -13.08 11.85
C LYS A 108 -12.91 -14.17 10.95
N ILE A 109 -13.62 -14.52 9.86
CA ILE A 109 -13.13 -15.51 8.87
C ILE A 109 -11.79 -15.07 8.25
N LEU A 110 -11.68 -13.81 7.86
CA LEU A 110 -10.44 -13.27 7.27
C LEU A 110 -9.29 -13.20 8.29
N LEU A 111 -9.59 -12.89 9.55
CA LEU A 111 -8.63 -12.92 10.66
C LEU A 111 -8.14 -14.36 10.92
N THR A 112 -9.04 -15.34 10.96
CA THR A 112 -8.69 -16.76 11.13
C THR A 112 -7.90 -17.32 9.95
N GLN A 113 -8.25 -16.93 8.72
CA GLN A 113 -7.48 -17.29 7.52
C GLN A 113 -6.07 -16.69 7.55
N LEU A 114 -5.93 -15.45 8.04
CA LEU A 114 -4.63 -14.80 8.22
C LEU A 114 -3.78 -15.54 9.27
N GLU A 115 -4.35 -15.90 10.42
CA GLU A 115 -3.65 -16.63 11.48
C GLU A 115 -3.15 -18.00 11.01
N LYS A 116 -4.01 -18.75 10.30
CA LYS A 116 -3.62 -20.04 9.70
C LYS A 116 -2.47 -19.87 8.69
N THR A 117 -2.57 -18.87 7.84
CA THR A 117 -1.56 -18.53 6.83
C THR A 117 -0.20 -18.19 7.45
N ILE A 118 -0.20 -17.42 8.55
CA ILE A 118 1.04 -17.06 9.25
C ILE A 118 1.70 -18.29 9.89
N THR A 119 0.90 -19.27 10.30
CA THR A 119 1.39 -20.49 10.99
C THR A 119 1.98 -21.52 10.02
N GLU A 120 1.54 -21.54 8.76
CA GLU A 120 1.94 -22.55 7.76
C GLU A 120 3.17 -22.14 6.90
N CYS A 121 3.65 -20.90 6.99
CA CYS A 121 4.87 -20.47 6.29
C CYS A 121 6.09 -20.53 7.23
N GLU A 122 7.19 -21.19 6.84
CA GLU A 122 8.50 -20.99 7.47
C GLU A 122 8.99 -19.56 7.11
N MET A 123 9.22 -18.71 8.13
CA MET A 123 9.02 -17.26 7.99
C MET A 123 10.29 -16.40 7.78
N PRO A 124 10.24 -15.37 6.91
CA PRO A 124 11.15 -14.22 6.92
C PRO A 124 10.72 -13.08 7.88
N GLU A 125 11.69 -12.27 8.32
CA GLU A 125 11.58 -11.13 9.28
C GLU A 125 10.41 -10.16 9.02
N THR A 126 10.01 -9.98 7.76
CA THR A 126 8.92 -9.10 7.32
C THR A 126 7.54 -9.51 7.86
N LEU A 127 7.33 -10.78 8.21
CA LEU A 127 6.07 -11.28 8.77
C LEU A 127 5.93 -11.06 10.29
N VAL A 128 7.04 -10.93 11.02
CA VAL A 128 7.03 -10.58 12.46
C VAL A 128 6.49 -9.16 12.66
N ASN A 129 6.88 -8.23 11.78
CA ASN A 129 6.34 -6.87 11.75
C ASN A 129 4.84 -6.85 11.42
N LEU A 130 4.37 -7.74 10.53
CA LEU A 130 2.95 -7.92 10.23
C LEU A 130 2.16 -8.48 11.41
N GLN A 131 2.67 -9.49 12.12
CA GLN A 131 2.06 -10.01 13.35
C GLN A 131 1.97 -8.93 14.45
N GLN A 132 3.00 -8.10 14.60
CA GLN A 132 2.99 -7.00 15.56
C GLN A 132 1.95 -5.93 15.19
N LYS A 133 1.86 -5.58 13.90
CA LYS A 133 0.86 -4.62 13.39
C LYS A 133 -0.55 -5.18 13.55
N TYR A 134 -0.75 -6.47 13.34
CA TYR A 134 -2.01 -7.18 13.57
C TYR A 134 -2.45 -7.18 15.04
N LYS A 135 -1.55 -7.52 15.98
CA LYS A 135 -1.83 -7.47 17.42
C LYS A 135 -2.28 -6.06 17.86
N ARG A 136 -1.67 -5.01 17.32
CA ARG A 136 -2.09 -3.62 17.58
C ARG A 136 -3.52 -3.33 17.08
N ILE A 137 -3.91 -3.87 15.92
CA ILE A 137 -5.25 -3.68 15.37
C ILE A 137 -6.32 -4.42 16.19
N ILE A 138 -6.04 -5.63 16.70
CA ILE A 138 -6.98 -6.35 17.57
C ILE A 138 -7.25 -5.56 18.86
N VAL A 139 -6.20 -5.03 19.49
CA VAL A 139 -6.32 -4.25 20.74
C VAL A 139 -7.10 -2.94 20.52
N ALA A 140 -7.06 -2.36 19.33
CA ALA A 140 -7.82 -1.14 19.02
C ALA A 140 -9.30 -1.38 18.68
N VAL A 141 -9.72 -2.64 18.52
CA VAL A 141 -11.06 -3.03 18.07
C VAL A 141 -11.88 -3.73 19.17
N ASN A 142 -11.23 -4.21 20.23
CA ASN A 142 -11.84 -4.63 21.49
C ASN A 142 -11.88 -3.48 22.47
#